data_AF-A0A318D6W2-F1
#
_entry.id   AF-A0A318D6W2-F1
#
_cell.length_a   1.000
_cell.length_b   1.000
_cell.length_c   1.000
_cell.angle_alpha   90.00
_cell.angle_beta   90.00
_cell.angle_gamma   90.00
#
_symmetry.space_group_name_H-M   'P 1'
#
loop_
_entity.id
_entity.type
_entity.pdbx_description
1 polymer ?
#
loop_
_entity_poly.entity_id
_entity_poly.type
_entity_poly.pdbx_seq_one_letter_code
_entity_poly.pdbx_strand_id
1 'polypeptide(L)'
;MILLLAIVAVGVLCEELLFRKYLVELGQGLGLKLWLSCLVSAVLFALWHTTAIENSWFLIVSALVYSYFTYLFKSISFTVGAHLAFNILTMFTDSAGVESNLTTNYYVDVPSEWVFSSIMFDLNLLALVLIVHSLKGYLAKWHRQRIATQNI
;
A
#
# COMPACT_ATOMS: atom_id res chain seq x y z
N MET A 1 15.68 17.73 -6.93
CA MET A 1 14.76 16.66 -7.36
C MET A 1 15.28 15.25 -7.05
N ILE A 2 16.48 14.85 -7.50
CA ILE A 2 17.04 13.51 -7.23
C ILE A 2 17.18 13.21 -5.74
N LEU A 3 17.72 14.16 -4.95
CA LEU A 3 17.87 14.00 -3.50
C LEU A 3 16.52 13.80 -2.78
N LEU A 4 15.49 14.53 -3.19
CA LEU A 4 14.14 14.44 -2.60
C LEU A 4 13.53 13.05 -2.87
N LEU A 5 13.63 12.55 -4.10
CA LEU A 5 13.16 11.20 -4.46
C LEU A 5 13.91 10.12 -3.66
N ALA A 6 15.21 10.30 -3.43
CA ALA A 6 15.99 9.37 -2.62
C ALA A 6 15.54 9.35 -1.15
N ILE A 7 15.26 10.51 -0.56
CA ILE A 7 14.74 10.61 0.82
C ILE A 7 13.38 9.92 0.93
N VAL A 8 12.47 10.19 -0.01
CA VAL A 8 11.14 9.55 -0.04
C VAL A 8 11.25 8.05 -0.20
N ALA A 9 12.12 7.57 -1.10
CA ALA A 9 12.33 6.14 -1.30
C ALA A 9 12.87 5.43 -0.05
N VAL A 10 13.81 6.06 0.68
CA VAL A 10 14.32 5.53 1.95
C VAL A 10 13.24 5.55 3.02
N GLY A 11 12.45 6.63 3.12
CA GLY A 11 11.33 6.72 4.05
C GLY A 11 10.31 5.59 3.84
N VAL A 12 9.84 5.42 2.60
CA VAL A 12 8.92 4.34 2.22
C VAL A 12 9.50 2.96 2.52
N LEU A 13 10.78 2.73 2.23
CA LEU A 13 11.43 1.45 2.55
C LEU A 13 11.40 1.17 4.06
N CYS A 14 11.74 2.16 4.88
CA CYS A 14 11.73 2.04 6.34
C CYS A 14 10.31 1.79 6.87
N GLU A 15 9.32 2.53 6.36
CA GLU A 15 7.92 2.37 6.73
C GLU A 15 7.42 0.96 6.42
N GLU A 16 7.63 0.46 5.20
CA GLU A 16 7.12 -0.87 4.84
C GLU A 16 7.85 -1.99 5.60
N LEU A 17 9.17 -1.84 5.86
CA LEU A 17 9.92 -2.78 6.70
C LEU A 17 9.40 -2.80 8.14
N LEU A 18 9.13 -1.64 8.73
CA LEU A 18 8.61 -1.55 10.09
C LEU A 18 7.19 -2.08 10.18
N PHE A 19 6.29 -1.57 9.34
CA PHE A 19 4.87 -1.80 9.48
C PHE A 19 4.42 -3.11 8.84
N ARG A 20 4.89 -3.50 7.65
CA ARG A 20 4.38 -4.72 6.99
C ARG A 20 5.17 -5.97 7.32
N LYS A 21 6.44 -5.81 7.67
CA LYS A 21 7.28 -6.93 8.06
C LYS A 21 7.38 -7.05 9.58
N TYR A 22 8.11 -6.14 10.23
CA TYR A 22 8.44 -6.29 11.64
C TYR A 22 7.20 -6.34 12.55
N LEU A 23 6.30 -5.35 12.47
CA LEU A 23 5.14 -5.29 13.37
C LEU A 23 4.13 -6.41 13.11
N VAL A 24 3.95 -6.84 11.86
CA VAL A 24 3.03 -7.96 11.58
C VAL A 24 3.64 -9.28 12.05
N GLU A 25 4.93 -9.53 11.78
CA GLU A 25 5.65 -10.71 12.28
C GLU A 25 5.69 -10.74 13.82
N LEU A 26 5.90 -9.59 14.47
CA LEU A 26 5.83 -9.47 15.93
C LEU A 26 4.43 -9.83 16.44
N GLY A 27 3.37 -9.29 15.83
CA GLY A 27 2.00 -9.62 16.20
C GLY A 27 1.69 -11.12 16.05
N GLN A 28 2.18 -11.75 14.98
CA GLN A 28 2.08 -13.20 14.80
C GLN A 28 2.87 -13.96 15.87
N GLY A 29 4.08 -13.50 16.22
CA GLY A 29 4.89 -14.07 17.30
C GLY A 29 4.25 -13.96 18.68
N LEU A 30 3.39 -12.96 18.89
CA LEU A 30 2.57 -12.78 20.09
C LEU A 30 1.24 -13.56 20.05
N GLY A 31 1.00 -14.37 19.02
CA GLY A 31 -0.18 -15.23 18.91
C GLY A 31 -1.43 -14.57 18.31
N LEU A 32 -1.31 -13.36 17.73
CA LEU A 32 -2.42 -12.76 17.00
C LEU A 32 -2.66 -13.51 15.68
N LYS A 33 -3.88 -13.43 15.14
CA LYS A 33 -4.18 -13.89 13.77
C LYS A 33 -3.64 -12.90 12.75
N LEU A 34 -3.25 -13.38 11.57
CA LEU A 34 -2.64 -12.55 10.51
C LEU A 34 -3.43 -11.27 10.23
N TRP A 35 -4.75 -11.40 10.02
CA TRP A 35 -5.61 -10.25 9.73
C TRP A 35 -5.62 -9.22 10.88
N LEU A 36 -5.53 -9.69 12.13
CA LEU A 36 -5.51 -8.83 13.30
C LEU A 36 -4.14 -8.15 13.45
N SER A 37 -3.04 -8.85 13.17
CA SER A 37 -1.71 -8.24 13.13
C SER A 37 -1.60 -7.17 12.02
N CYS A 38 -2.20 -7.42 10.85
CA CYS A 38 -2.29 -6.42 9.78
C CYS A 38 -3.12 -5.21 10.20
N LEU A 39 -4.28 -5.43 10.84
CA LEU A 39 -5.14 -4.36 11.33
C LEU A 39 -4.44 -3.50 12.39
N VAL A 40 -3.81 -4.12 13.38
CA VAL A 40 -3.06 -3.41 14.43
C VAL A 40 -1.92 -2.60 13.80
N SER A 41 -1.16 -3.19 12.87
CA SER A 41 -0.12 -2.48 12.14
C SER A 41 -0.67 -1.29 11.34
N ALA A 42 -1.81 -1.45 10.68
CA ALA A 42 -2.45 -0.37 9.92
C ALA A 42 -2.92 0.79 10.80
N VAL A 43 -3.47 0.49 11.98
CA VAL A 43 -3.85 1.51 12.96
C VAL A 43 -2.62 2.24 13.50
N LEU A 44 -1.55 1.50 13.83
CA LEU A 44 -0.28 2.10 14.27
C LEU A 44 0.37 2.95 13.17
N PHE A 45 0.25 2.55 11.91
CA PHE A 45 0.71 3.32 10.76
C PHE A 45 -0.05 4.64 10.64
N ALA A 46 -1.37 4.64 10.78
CA ALA A 46 -2.16 5.88 10.78
C ALA A 46 -1.77 6.79 11.96
N LEU A 47 -1.66 6.22 13.16
CA LEU A 47 -1.24 6.92 14.37
C LEU A 47 0.16 7.53 14.28
N TRP A 48 1.06 6.89 13.53
CA TRP A 48 2.41 7.43 13.27
C TRP A 48 2.36 8.77 12.53
N HIS A 49 1.35 8.97 11.69
CA HIS A 49 1.20 10.18 10.89
C HIS A 49 0.36 11.25 11.59
N THR A 50 -0.64 10.84 12.37
CA THR A 50 -1.59 11.77 12.99
C THR A 50 -2.39 11.12 14.12
N THR A 51 -2.73 11.92 15.13
CA THR A 51 -3.62 11.51 16.21
C THR A 51 -5.11 11.69 15.88
N ALA A 52 -5.44 12.47 14.84
CA ALA A 52 -6.80 12.67 14.33
C ALA A 52 -7.21 11.52 13.40
N ILE A 53 -7.39 10.32 13.96
CA ILE A 53 -7.71 9.09 13.22
C ILE A 53 -9.02 9.24 12.45
N GLU A 54 -10.00 9.94 13.01
CA GLU A 54 -11.32 10.19 12.42
C GLU A 54 -11.24 10.80 11.02
N ASN A 55 -10.22 11.62 10.77
CA ASN A 55 -9.99 12.29 9.49
C ASN A 55 -8.96 11.56 8.60
N SER A 56 -8.39 10.46 9.10
CA SER A 56 -7.22 9.82 8.52
C SER A 56 -7.41 8.33 8.26
N TRP A 57 -8.68 7.90 8.14
CA TRP A 57 -9.07 6.52 7.86
C TRP A 57 -8.48 6.00 6.52
N PHE A 58 -8.17 6.88 5.58
CA PHE A 58 -7.48 6.50 4.35
C PHE A 58 -6.10 5.88 4.61
N LEU A 59 -5.35 6.38 5.58
CA LEU A 59 -4.05 5.79 5.94
C LEU A 59 -4.19 4.34 6.41
N ILE A 60 -5.27 4.04 7.15
CA ILE A 60 -5.59 2.67 7.58
C ILE A 60 -5.92 1.81 6.36
N VAL A 61 -6.75 2.31 5.45
CA VAL A 61 -7.13 1.58 4.23
C VAL A 61 -5.91 1.30 3.34
N SER A 62 -5.08 2.31 3.05
CA SER A 62 -3.83 2.16 2.29
C SER A 62 -2.93 1.11 2.94
N ALA A 63 -2.74 1.21 4.25
CA ALA A 63 -1.93 0.26 5.01
C ALA A 63 -2.46 -1.18 4.95
N LEU A 64 -3.78 -1.37 4.95
CA LEU A 64 -4.40 -2.69 4.78
C LEU A 64 -4.22 -3.23 3.36
N VAL A 65 -4.34 -2.38 2.33
CA VAL A 65 -4.08 -2.77 0.93
C VAL A 65 -2.62 -3.17 0.73
N TYR A 66 -1.68 -2.41 1.28
CA TYR A 66 -0.26 -2.73 1.26
C TYR A 66 0.08 -4.02 2.03
N SER A 67 -0.59 -4.25 3.16
CA SER A 67 -0.51 -5.54 3.86
C SER A 67 -1.00 -6.68 2.96
N TYR A 68 -2.15 -6.51 2.31
CA TYR A 68 -2.69 -7.50 1.37
C TYR A 68 -1.72 -7.83 0.24
N PHE A 69 -1.10 -6.82 -0.40
CA PHE A 69 -0.09 -7.06 -1.44
C PHE A 69 1.12 -7.83 -0.93
N THR A 70 1.62 -7.48 0.26
CA THR A 70 2.76 -8.16 0.88
C THR A 70 2.49 -9.66 1.04
N TYR A 71 1.29 -10.02 1.49
CA TYR A 71 0.91 -11.43 1.68
C TYR A 71 0.49 -12.15 0.39
N LEU A 72 -0.15 -11.44 -0.54
CA LEU A 72 -0.52 -11.99 -1.85
C LEU A 72 0.73 -12.38 -2.66
N PHE A 73 1.74 -11.51 -2.68
CA PHE A 73 2.96 -11.72 -3.45
C PHE A 73 4.12 -12.33 -2.65
N LYS A 74 3.99 -12.45 -1.33
CA LYS A 74 5.08 -12.83 -0.41
C LYS A 74 6.34 -11.99 -0.66
N SER A 75 6.15 -10.71 -0.95
CA SER A 75 7.22 -9.80 -1.38
C SER A 75 6.99 -8.42 -0.81
N ILE A 76 7.95 -7.96 0.00
CA ILE A 76 7.93 -6.59 0.51
C ILE A 76 8.31 -5.57 -0.57
N SER A 77 9.15 -5.97 -1.53
CA SER A 77 9.62 -5.09 -2.60
C SER A 77 8.48 -4.61 -3.50
N PHE A 78 7.46 -5.45 -3.70
CA PHE A 78 6.26 -5.04 -4.44
C PHE A 78 5.53 -3.91 -3.71
N THR A 79 5.32 -4.10 -2.41
CA THR A 79 4.63 -3.12 -1.56
C THR A 79 5.40 -1.80 -1.44
N VAL A 80 6.72 -1.87 -1.28
CA VAL A 80 7.60 -0.69 -1.34
C VAL A 80 7.44 0.05 -2.67
N GLY A 81 7.38 -0.66 -3.79
CA GLY A 81 7.16 -0.06 -5.11
C GLY A 81 5.79 0.60 -5.24
N ALA A 82 4.73 -0.06 -4.77
CA ALA A 82 3.36 0.47 -4.79
C ALA A 82 3.24 1.75 -3.94
N HIS A 83 3.75 1.72 -2.72
CA HIS A 83 3.74 2.86 -1.82
C HIS A 83 4.61 4.01 -2.36
N LEU A 84 5.79 3.72 -2.91
CA LEU A 84 6.64 4.75 -3.52
C LEU A 84 5.95 5.39 -4.73
N ALA A 85 5.27 4.61 -5.57
CA ALA A 85 4.53 5.12 -6.71
C ALA A 85 3.39 6.06 -6.27
N PHE A 86 2.68 5.71 -5.20
CA PHE A 86 1.66 6.58 -4.61
C PHE A 86 2.26 7.91 -4.13
N ASN A 87 3.33 7.86 -3.33
CA ASN A 87 3.97 9.07 -2.82
C ASN A 87 4.55 9.96 -3.92
N ILE A 88 5.08 9.37 -4.99
CA ILE A 88 5.54 10.13 -6.16
C ILE A 88 4.35 10.79 -6.85
N LEU A 89 3.25 10.06 -7.06
CA LEU A 89 2.04 10.62 -7.70
C LEU A 89 1.51 11.81 -6.89
N THR A 90 1.37 11.66 -5.58
CA THR A 90 0.87 12.73 -4.70
C THR A 90 1.77 13.96 -4.78
N MET A 91 3.10 13.81 -4.73
CA MET A 91 4.04 14.94 -4.88
C MET A 91 3.87 15.71 -6.20
N PHE A 92 3.57 15.02 -7.31
CA PHE A 92 3.37 15.66 -8.61
C PHE A 92 1.96 16.23 -8.80
N THR A 93 0.97 15.75 -8.04
CA THR A 93 -0.39 16.29 -8.06
C THR A 93 -0.59 17.43 -7.03
N ASP A 94 0.13 17.42 -5.90
CA ASP A 94 0.16 18.46 -4.87
C ASP A 94 0.94 19.71 -5.30
N SER A 95 1.93 19.57 -6.18
CA SER A 95 2.76 20.70 -6.62
C SER A 95 2.05 21.72 -7.51
N ALA A 96 0.76 21.52 -7.81
CA ALA A 96 -0.11 22.56 -8.39
C ALA A 96 -0.63 23.58 -7.36
N GLY A 97 -0.38 23.37 -6.06
CA GLY A 97 -0.63 24.40 -5.05
C GLY A 97 -0.59 23.83 -3.63
N VAL A 98 0.52 24.07 -2.93
CA VAL A 98 0.65 24.40 -1.49
C VAL A 98 2.13 24.25 -1.12
N GLU A 99 2.70 25.30 -0.54
CA GLU A 99 4.07 25.33 -0.03
C GLU A 99 4.31 24.20 0.98
N SER A 100 5.28 23.33 0.68
CA SER A 100 5.66 22.19 1.50
C SER A 100 6.38 22.64 2.78
N ASN A 101 5.63 22.95 3.83
CA ASN A 101 6.19 23.00 5.19
C ASN A 101 6.29 21.58 5.74
N LEU A 102 7.52 21.07 5.76
CA LEU A 102 7.94 19.73 6.20
C LEU A 102 7.73 19.45 7.70
N THR A 103 6.89 20.21 8.41
CA THR A 103 6.64 20.04 9.83
C THR A 103 5.17 20.25 10.19
N THR A 104 4.54 19.16 10.61
CA THR A 104 3.52 19.05 11.68
C THR A 104 2.02 19.33 11.45
N ASN A 105 1.47 19.65 10.28
CA ASN A 105 -0.01 19.83 10.18
C ASN A 105 -0.68 19.45 8.84
N TYR A 106 -0.13 18.50 8.07
CA TYR A 106 -0.74 18.13 6.77
C TYR A 106 -2.06 17.36 6.92
N TYR A 107 -2.30 16.69 8.05
CA TYR A 107 -3.44 15.78 8.23
C TYR A 107 -4.60 16.34 9.06
N VAL A 108 -4.52 17.60 9.51
CA VAL A 108 -5.58 18.20 10.35
C VAL A 108 -6.74 18.74 9.51
N ASP A 109 -6.48 19.14 8.27
CA ASP A 109 -7.48 19.68 7.32
C ASP A 109 -7.30 19.11 5.90
N VAL A 110 -7.21 17.78 5.76
CA VAL A 110 -7.15 17.16 4.43
C VAL A 110 -8.51 17.35 3.75
N PRO A 111 -8.61 18.03 2.60
CA PRO A 111 -9.88 18.16 1.91
C PRO A 111 -10.42 16.77 1.55
N SER A 112 -11.72 16.56 1.69
CA SER A 112 -12.34 15.24 1.45
C SER A 112 -11.99 14.65 0.08
N GLU A 113 -11.82 15.50 -0.93
CA GLU A 113 -11.39 15.12 -2.29
C GLU A 113 -10.03 14.40 -2.33
N TRP A 114 -9.08 14.79 -1.47
CA TRP A 114 -7.75 14.17 -1.36
C TRP A 114 -7.81 12.81 -0.66
N VAL A 115 -8.64 12.71 0.38
CA VAL A 115 -8.94 11.45 1.07
C VAL A 115 -9.52 10.45 0.08
N PHE A 116 -10.55 10.84 -0.67
CA PHE A 116 -11.17 9.97 -1.67
C PHE A 116 -10.21 9.61 -2.80
N SER A 117 -9.40 10.56 -3.28
CA SER A 117 -8.40 10.31 -4.33
C SER A 117 -7.37 9.25 -3.92
N SER A 118 -6.88 9.31 -2.68
CA SER A 118 -5.90 8.36 -2.13
C SER A 118 -6.45 6.93 -2.07
N ILE A 119 -7.66 6.77 -1.55
CA ILE A 119 -8.32 5.47 -1.48
C ILE A 119 -8.67 4.94 -2.87
N MET A 120 -9.13 5.80 -3.76
CA MET A 120 -9.42 5.42 -5.14
C MET A 120 -8.17 4.94 -5.86
N PHE A 121 -7.00 5.56 -5.63
CA PHE A 121 -5.73 5.06 -6.14
C PHE A 121 -5.45 3.63 -5.65
N ASP A 122 -5.52 3.39 -4.35
CA ASP A 122 -5.22 2.09 -3.76
C ASP A 122 -6.20 1.00 -4.23
N LEU A 123 -7.50 1.31 -4.30
CA LEU A 123 -8.52 0.39 -4.78
C LEU A 123 -8.40 0.11 -6.28
N ASN A 124 -8.06 1.11 -7.09
CA ASN A 124 -7.80 0.91 -8.51
C ASN A 124 -6.54 0.06 -8.74
N LEU A 125 -5.48 0.29 -7.96
CA LEU A 125 -4.28 -0.52 -7.99
C LEU A 125 -4.58 -1.96 -7.57
N LEU A 126 -5.37 -2.14 -6.52
CA LEU A 126 -5.83 -3.46 -6.08
C LEU A 126 -6.65 -4.16 -7.18
N ALA A 127 -7.61 -3.47 -7.78
CA ALA A 127 -8.42 -4.00 -8.87
C ALA A 127 -7.56 -4.43 -10.06
N LEU A 128 -6.61 -3.57 -10.49
CA LEU A 128 -5.67 -3.87 -11.57
C LEU A 128 -4.83 -5.12 -11.25
N VAL A 129 -4.28 -5.19 -10.04
CA VAL A 129 -3.50 -6.34 -9.56
C VAL A 129 -4.33 -7.62 -9.61
N LEU A 130 -5.57 -7.58 -9.12
CA LEU A 130 -6.46 -8.74 -9.11
C LEU A 130 -6.84 -9.18 -10.52
N ILE A 131 -7.11 -8.25 -11.43
CA ILE A 131 -7.37 -8.53 -12.84
C ILE A 131 -6.16 -9.24 -13.46
N VAL A 132 -4.96 -8.66 -13.35
CA VAL A 132 -3.73 -9.25 -13.91
C VAL A 132 -3.44 -10.64 -13.30
N HIS A 133 -3.65 -10.79 -11.99
CA HIS A 133 -3.43 -12.06 -11.30
C HIS A 133 -4.44 -13.14 -11.76
N SER A 134 -5.71 -12.77 -11.93
CA SER A 134 -6.75 -13.67 -12.43
C SER A 134 -6.50 -14.13 -13.87
N LEU A 135 -6.01 -13.22 -14.73
CA LEU A 135 -5.65 -13.51 -16.12
C LEU A 135 -4.50 -14.52 -16.23
N LYS A 136 -3.48 -14.41 -15.37
CA LYS A 136 -2.40 -15.42 -15.30
C LYS A 136 -2.95 -16.82 -15.00
N GLY A 137 -3.85 -16.93 -14.03
CA GLY A 137 -4.48 -18.20 -13.66
C GLY A 137 -5.33 -18.78 -14.80
N TYR A 138 -6.09 -17.92 -15.49
CA TYR A 138 -6.90 -18.30 -16.65
C TYR A 138 -6.04 -18.80 -17.81
N LEU A 139 -5.01 -18.05 -18.21
CA LEU A 139 -4.11 -18.42 -19.32
C LEU A 139 -3.36 -19.72 -19.03
N ALA A 140 -2.89 -19.92 -17.80
CA ALA A 140 -2.24 -21.17 -17.40
C ALA A 140 -3.19 -22.37 -17.47
N LYS A 141 -4.47 -22.19 -17.09
CA LYS A 141 -5.49 -23.25 -17.21
C LYS A 141 -5.81 -23.55 -18.68
N TRP A 142 -6.00 -22.53 -19.50
CA TRP A 142 -6.25 -22.66 -20.93
C TRP A 142 -5.12 -23.39 -21.66
N HIS A 143 -3.86 -23.04 -21.37
CA HIS A 143 -2.69 -23.70 -21.95
C HIS A 143 -2.62 -25.20 -21.58
N ARG A 144 -2.90 -25.56 -20.33
CA ARG A 144 -2.96 -26.97 -19.90
C ARG A 144 -4.06 -27.75 -20.64
N GLN A 145 -5.23 -27.15 -20.86
CA GLN A 145 -6.33 -27.79 -21.59
C GLN A 145 -6.00 -27.99 -23.08
N ARG A 146 -5.32 -27.03 -23.71
CA ARG A 146 -4.81 -27.14 -25.09
C ARG A 146 -3.82 -28.29 -25.26
N ILE A 147 -2.86 -28.44 -24.34
CA ILE A 147 -1.90 -29.56 -24.39
C ILE A 147 -2.63 -30.91 -24.22
N ALA A 148 -3.56 -31.00 -23.27
CA ALA A 148 -4.31 -32.23 -23.03
C ALA A 148 -5.18 -32.67 -24.21
N THR A 149 -5.66 -31.73 -25.03
CA THR A 149 -6.49 -32.01 -26.22
C THR A 149 -5.67 -32.31 -27.48
N GLN A 150 -4.36 -32.04 -27.49
CA GLN A 150 -3.45 -32.36 -28.60
C GLN A 150 -2.73 -33.71 -28.45
N ASN A 151 -2.82 -34.34 -27.27
CA ASN A 151 -2.21 -35.65 -26.98
C ASN A 151 -3.23 -36.82 -27.04
N ILE A 152 -4.38 -36.60 -27.69
CA ILE A 152 -5.39 -37.61 -28.03
C ILE A 152 -5.47 -37.67 -29.56
#